data_AF-A0A432R6C7-F1
#
_entry.id   AF-A0A432R6C7-F1
#
_cell.length_a   1.000
_cell.length_b   1.000
_cell.length_c   1.000
_cell.angle_alpha   90.00
_cell.angle_beta   90.00
_cell.angle_gamma   90.00
#
_symmetry.space_group_name_H-M   'P 1'
#
loop_
_entity.id
_entity.type
_entity.pdbx_description
1 polymer ?
#
loop_
_entity_poly.entity_id
_entity_poly.type
_entity_poly.pdbx_seq_one_letter_code
_entity_poly.pdbx_strand_id
1 'polypeptide(L)'
;MASRGGALTSLWVITNLVAVAVMVGVSWTIIYYLSYLPLMESGGLGHWLSLLSHVKLSDTFWWREFLAGGFDLLIIIVGVIGSWWTLGHFAAELKHFRKWKRYYKERGKLDVWVKRIGLWERIQHIWMMVTFIICAFTGFVMYLSNNPYWRALMTSREAYVKLHVISGIAMTVLVGLHFGYYTVQAILAKMKGRNVLEEFPILRFYTLSFYKALVKRLLWTLTARVRPEKVHKYNCEQLFEYWGVYWGIAVLGIPGVIMTIAGPQALNGVLWVMHTKEAVLAVTFILLVHMSYTHLRPSIFPYDPVFIKGKMPAAQIKEEHPLWYESLVKSGVLRESEPSKGGERKEAG
;
A
#
# COMPACT_ATOMS: atom_id res chain seq x y z
N MET A 1 36.43 -21.15 -1.33
CA MET A 1 35.33 -20.40 -2.00
C MET A 1 34.06 -20.19 -1.13
N ALA A 2 33.86 -20.90 -0.01
CA ALA A 2 32.66 -20.78 0.83
C ALA A 2 32.53 -19.47 1.66
N SER A 3 33.63 -18.76 1.95
CA SER A 3 33.60 -17.56 2.82
C SER A 3 33.06 -16.28 2.15
N ARG A 4 33.26 -16.11 0.83
CA ARG A 4 32.75 -14.93 0.08
C ARG A 4 31.24 -14.94 -0.09
N GLY A 5 30.62 -16.13 -0.19
CA GLY A 5 29.16 -16.27 -0.32
C GLY A 5 28.41 -15.88 0.96
N GLY A 6 28.98 -16.22 2.14
CA GLY A 6 28.46 -15.83 3.44
C GLY A 6 28.39 -14.32 3.63
N ALA A 7 29.53 -13.63 3.46
CA ALA A 7 29.63 -12.18 3.65
C ALA A 7 28.67 -11.37 2.76
N LEU A 8 28.50 -11.74 1.49
CA LEU A 8 27.56 -11.09 0.56
C LEU A 8 26.09 -11.37 0.88
N THR A 9 25.78 -12.49 1.55
CA THR A 9 24.43 -12.72 2.07
C THR A 9 24.16 -11.90 3.32
N SER A 10 25.14 -11.76 4.21
CA SER A 10 25.06 -10.92 5.40
C SER A 10 24.84 -9.45 5.04
N LEU A 11 25.61 -8.91 4.09
CA LEU A 11 25.50 -7.51 3.67
C LEU A 11 24.10 -7.18 3.13
N TRP A 12 23.53 -8.06 2.31
CA TRP A 12 22.24 -7.82 1.67
C TRP A 12 21.07 -7.87 2.66
N VAL A 13 21.13 -8.76 3.65
CA VAL A 13 20.17 -8.79 4.76
C VAL A 13 20.29 -7.53 5.60
N ILE A 14 21.51 -7.08 5.89
CA ILE A 14 21.76 -5.84 6.63
C ILE A 14 21.20 -4.64 5.86
N THR A 15 21.46 -4.52 4.55
CA THR A 15 20.91 -3.44 3.72
C THR A 15 19.38 -3.46 3.71
N ASN A 16 18.77 -4.64 3.58
CA ASN A 16 17.33 -4.79 3.63
C ASN A 16 16.75 -4.37 4.99
N LEU A 17 17.35 -4.82 6.10
CA LEU A 17 16.96 -4.43 7.45
C LEU A 17 17.07 -2.91 7.66
N VAL A 18 18.18 -2.30 7.23
CA VAL A 18 18.38 -0.84 7.32
C VAL A 18 17.31 -0.11 6.51
N ALA A 19 16.99 -0.55 5.30
CA ALA A 19 15.96 0.07 4.48
C ALA A 19 14.58 0.04 5.17
N VAL A 20 14.19 -1.11 5.74
CA VAL A 20 12.92 -1.24 6.48
C VAL A 20 12.95 -0.43 7.77
N ALA A 21 14.05 -0.42 8.51
CA ALA A 21 14.20 0.37 9.74
C ALA A 21 14.08 1.87 9.47
N VAL A 22 14.67 2.36 8.36
CA VAL A 22 14.54 3.76 7.94
C VAL A 22 13.08 4.08 7.60
N MET A 23 12.38 3.23 6.85
CA MET A 23 10.96 3.46 6.52
C MET A 23 10.10 3.53 7.78
N VAL A 24 10.26 2.56 8.69
CA VAL A 24 9.53 2.53 9.97
C VAL A 24 9.85 3.77 10.81
N GLY A 25 11.13 4.14 10.93
CA GLY A 25 11.56 5.30 11.73
C GLY A 25 11.05 6.64 11.17
N VAL A 26 11.11 6.83 9.84
CA VAL A 26 10.56 8.02 9.18
C VAL A 26 9.05 8.09 9.36
N SER A 27 8.33 6.97 9.20
CA SER A 27 6.88 6.91 9.45
C SER A 27 6.53 7.29 10.89
N TRP A 28 7.27 6.80 11.89
CA TRP A 28 7.03 7.18 13.29
C TRP A 28 7.39 8.63 13.59
N THR A 29 8.39 9.19 12.90
CA THR A 29 8.70 10.62 12.99
C THR A 29 7.50 11.44 12.51
N ILE A 30 6.90 11.07 11.37
CA ILE A 30 5.68 11.71 10.85
C ILE A 30 4.52 11.57 11.83
N ILE A 31 4.24 10.36 12.32
CA ILE A 31 3.17 10.08 13.28
C ILE A 31 3.36 10.92 14.56
N TYR A 32 4.58 10.96 15.08
CA TYR A 32 4.87 11.67 16.32
C TYR A 32 4.58 13.17 16.19
N TYR A 33 5.14 13.82 15.19
CA TYR A 33 5.02 15.27 15.03
C TYR A 33 3.67 15.73 14.48
N LEU A 34 3.02 14.92 13.63
CA LEU A 34 1.80 15.35 12.92
C LEU A 34 0.50 14.77 13.48
N SER A 35 0.59 13.83 14.41
CA SER A 35 -0.59 13.22 15.05
C SER A 35 -0.49 13.08 16.55
N TYR A 36 0.57 12.45 17.08
CA TYR A 36 0.68 12.25 18.52
C TYR A 36 0.79 13.56 19.29
N LEU A 37 1.73 14.43 18.91
CA LEU A 37 1.92 15.71 19.60
C LEU A 37 0.68 16.61 19.51
N PRO A 38 0.06 16.84 18.33
CA PRO A 38 -1.20 17.60 18.24
C PRO A 38 -2.35 17.02 19.07
N LEU A 39 -2.46 15.68 19.13
CA LEU A 39 -3.46 15.03 19.97
C LEU A 39 -3.22 15.31 21.45
N MET A 40 -1.98 15.23 21.92
CA MET A 40 -1.65 15.50 23.32
C MET A 40 -1.84 16.98 23.69
N GLU A 41 -1.46 17.90 22.79
CA GLU A 41 -1.64 19.35 22.97
C GLU A 41 -3.12 19.76 23.03
N SER A 42 -4.00 19.01 22.36
CA SER A 42 -5.46 19.21 22.42
C SER A 42 -6.15 18.52 23.60
N GLY A 43 -5.40 17.99 24.57
CA GLY A 43 -5.96 17.31 25.75
C GLY A 43 -6.13 15.79 25.61
N GLY A 44 -5.57 15.21 24.55
CA GLY A 44 -5.43 13.77 24.38
C GLY A 44 -6.74 13.03 24.11
N LEU A 45 -6.71 11.71 24.35
CA LEU A 45 -7.88 10.84 24.22
C LEU A 45 -9.04 11.28 25.13
N GLY A 46 -8.74 11.82 26.32
CA GLY A 46 -9.76 12.29 27.27
C GLY A 46 -10.61 13.42 26.68
N HIS A 47 -9.97 14.43 26.08
CA HIS A 47 -10.69 15.50 25.41
C HIS A 47 -11.50 14.98 24.22
N TRP A 48 -10.89 14.13 23.36
CA TRP A 48 -11.61 13.59 22.20
C TRP A 48 -12.85 12.77 22.59
N LEU A 49 -12.74 11.94 23.64
CA LEU A 49 -13.89 11.20 24.18
C LEU A 49 -14.97 12.12 24.77
N SER A 50 -14.59 13.27 25.35
CA SER A 50 -15.56 14.26 25.85
C SER A 50 -16.38 14.92 24.74
N LEU A 51 -15.89 14.95 23.49
CA LEU A 51 -16.67 15.44 22.36
C LEU A 51 -17.85 14.52 22.04
N LEU A 52 -17.72 13.21 22.34
CA LEU A 52 -18.79 12.22 22.13
C LEU A 52 -19.93 12.36 23.14
N SER A 53 -19.69 12.92 24.33
CA SER A 53 -20.75 13.18 25.31
C SER A 53 -21.58 14.43 25.00
N HIS A 54 -21.08 15.30 24.11
CA HIS A 54 -21.71 16.56 23.73
C HIS A 54 -21.73 16.76 22.21
N VAL A 55 -22.34 15.83 21.49
CA VAL A 55 -22.43 15.87 20.02
C VAL A 55 -23.22 17.09 19.54
N LYS A 56 -22.61 17.93 18.70
CA LYS A 56 -23.23 19.10 18.07
C LYS A 56 -23.24 18.96 16.55
N LEU A 57 -24.23 18.26 16.01
CA LEU A 57 -24.28 17.91 14.58
C LEU A 57 -24.31 19.12 13.62
N SER A 58 -24.86 20.26 14.05
CA SER A 58 -24.91 21.49 13.25
C SER A 58 -23.68 22.39 13.38
N ASP A 59 -22.77 22.09 14.31
CA ASP A 59 -21.61 22.92 14.61
C ASP A 59 -20.37 22.40 13.86
N THR A 60 -19.88 23.21 12.92
CA THR A 60 -18.71 22.88 12.12
C THR A 60 -17.39 22.97 12.89
N PHE A 61 -17.32 23.74 13.98
CA PHE A 61 -16.15 23.73 14.86
C PHE A 61 -16.05 22.41 15.61
N TRP A 62 -17.18 21.89 16.10
CA TRP A 62 -17.25 20.57 16.71
C TRP A 62 -16.78 19.48 15.73
N TRP A 63 -17.28 19.49 14.48
CA TRP A 63 -16.82 18.54 13.46
C TRP A 63 -15.32 18.65 13.18
N ARG A 64 -14.79 19.86 13.07
CA ARG A 64 -13.36 20.08 12.83
C ARG A 64 -12.51 19.46 13.94
N GLU A 65 -12.86 19.73 15.19
CA GLU A 65 -12.13 19.22 16.36
C GLU A 65 -12.28 17.69 16.49
N PHE A 66 -13.51 17.19 16.33
CA PHE A 66 -13.80 15.76 16.37
C PHE A 66 -13.02 14.99 15.31
N LEU A 67 -13.01 15.48 14.07
CA LEU A 67 -12.27 14.87 12.97
C LEU A 67 -10.77 14.98 13.20
N ALA A 68 -10.25 16.13 13.63
CA ALA A 68 -8.82 16.29 13.88
C ALA A 68 -8.30 15.25 14.89
N GLY A 69 -8.93 15.16 16.06
CA GLY A 69 -8.53 14.18 17.08
C GLY A 69 -8.79 12.73 16.64
N GLY A 70 -9.88 12.48 15.92
CA GLY A 70 -10.23 11.15 15.42
C GLY A 70 -9.23 10.62 14.40
N PHE A 71 -8.79 11.49 13.48
CA PHE A 71 -7.72 11.18 12.54
C PHE A 71 -6.38 10.96 13.25
N ASP A 72 -6.04 11.77 14.25
CA ASP A 72 -4.79 11.59 14.97
C ASP A 72 -4.73 10.25 15.71
N LEU A 73 -5.83 9.86 16.36
CA LEU A 73 -5.98 8.52 16.93
C LEU A 73 -5.87 7.43 15.86
N LEU A 74 -6.55 7.60 14.72
CA LEU A 74 -6.51 6.64 13.61
C LEU A 74 -5.07 6.46 13.08
N ILE A 75 -4.34 7.56 12.87
CA ILE A 75 -2.96 7.54 12.37
C ILE A 75 -2.04 6.81 13.35
N ILE A 76 -2.18 7.07 14.66
CA ILE A 76 -1.39 6.37 15.70
C ILE A 76 -1.71 4.88 15.68
N ILE A 77 -2.99 4.49 15.64
CA ILE A 77 -3.43 3.09 15.61
C ILE A 77 -2.88 2.39 14.36
N VAL A 78 -3.02 3.01 13.19
CA VAL A 78 -2.47 2.49 11.93
C VAL A 78 -0.95 2.41 11.99
N GLY A 79 -0.27 3.35 12.65
CA GLY A 79 1.17 3.31 12.90
C GLY A 79 1.59 2.08 13.73
N VAL A 80 0.89 1.81 14.83
CA VAL A 80 1.15 0.64 15.69
C VAL A 80 0.89 -0.66 14.92
N ILE A 81 -0.30 -0.81 14.33
CA ILE A 81 -0.69 -2.02 13.60
C ILE A 81 0.22 -2.22 12.38
N GLY A 82 0.51 -1.15 11.62
CA GLY A 82 1.38 -1.18 10.46
C GLY A 82 2.83 -1.54 10.80
N SER A 83 3.33 -1.12 11.97
CA SER A 83 4.66 -1.50 12.44
C SER A 83 4.71 -2.98 12.81
N TRP A 84 3.74 -3.46 13.58
CA TRP A 84 3.60 -4.89 13.86
C TRP A 84 3.49 -5.68 12.55
N TRP A 85 2.65 -5.25 11.63
CA TRP A 85 2.46 -5.88 10.32
C TRP A 85 3.79 -6.03 9.58
N THR A 86 4.52 -4.92 9.43
CA THR A 86 5.76 -4.83 8.67
C THR A 86 6.86 -5.67 9.30
N LEU A 87 7.08 -5.52 10.61
CA LEU A 87 8.15 -6.23 11.31
C LEU A 87 7.85 -7.72 11.44
N GLY A 88 6.58 -8.09 11.65
CA GLY A 88 6.13 -9.48 11.71
C GLY A 88 6.33 -10.21 10.38
N HIS A 89 5.93 -9.59 9.27
CA HIS A 89 6.15 -10.15 7.93
C HIS A 89 7.65 -10.19 7.57
N PHE A 90 8.41 -9.15 7.91
CA PHE A 90 9.85 -9.16 7.73
C PHE A 90 10.50 -10.35 8.44
N ALA A 91 10.17 -10.57 9.72
CA ALA A 91 10.70 -11.69 10.49
C ALA A 91 10.28 -13.06 9.93
N ALA A 92 9.03 -13.18 9.47
CA ALA A 92 8.53 -14.41 8.86
C ALA A 92 9.27 -14.73 7.55
N GLU A 93 9.48 -13.73 6.70
CA GLU A 93 10.12 -13.91 5.39
C GLU A 93 11.65 -14.05 5.46
N LEU A 94 12.28 -13.50 6.51
CA LEU A 94 13.72 -13.65 6.70
C LEU A 94 14.15 -15.12 6.77
N LYS A 95 13.26 -16.00 7.25
CA LYS A 95 13.45 -17.46 7.28
C LYS A 95 13.57 -18.07 5.87
N HIS A 96 12.92 -17.46 4.89
CA HIS A 96 12.88 -17.91 3.49
C HIS A 96 13.81 -17.11 2.57
N PHE A 97 14.48 -16.08 3.09
CA PHE A 97 15.39 -15.23 2.34
C PHE A 97 16.41 -15.98 1.48
N ARG A 98 17.13 -16.95 2.08
CA ARG A 98 18.17 -17.70 1.36
C ARG A 98 17.61 -18.52 0.20
N LYS A 99 16.41 -19.10 0.39
CA LYS A 99 15.68 -19.85 -0.63
C LYS A 99 15.36 -18.95 -1.82
N TRP A 100 14.74 -17.81 -1.58
CA TRP A 100 14.31 -16.89 -2.65
C TRP A 100 15.49 -16.20 -3.34
N LYS A 101 16.52 -15.78 -2.60
CA LYS A 101 17.75 -15.23 -3.18
C LYS A 101 18.42 -16.21 -4.13
N ARG A 102 18.55 -17.48 -3.71
CA ARG A 102 19.11 -18.54 -4.56
C ARG A 102 18.23 -18.78 -5.79
N TYR A 103 16.91 -18.86 -5.60
CA TYR A 103 15.95 -19.02 -6.68
C TYR A 103 16.10 -17.93 -7.75
N TYR A 104 16.05 -16.64 -7.39
CA TYR A 104 16.17 -15.56 -8.39
C TYR A 104 17.53 -15.51 -9.08
N LYS A 105 18.61 -15.91 -8.38
CA LYS A 105 19.95 -15.98 -8.95
C LYS A 105 20.12 -17.12 -9.96
N GLU A 106 19.58 -18.30 -9.65
CA GLU A 106 19.89 -19.53 -10.38
C GLU A 106 18.75 -20.00 -11.30
N ARG A 107 17.50 -19.88 -10.87
CA ARG A 107 16.34 -20.46 -11.55
C ARG A 107 15.31 -19.45 -12.04
N GLY A 108 15.26 -18.24 -11.49
CA GLY A 108 14.24 -17.25 -11.82
C GLY A 108 14.23 -16.85 -13.31
N LYS A 109 15.38 -16.89 -13.99
CA LYS A 109 15.47 -16.65 -15.44
C LYS A 109 14.97 -17.81 -16.30
N LEU A 110 14.98 -19.03 -15.76
CA LEU A 110 14.54 -20.25 -16.42
C LEU A 110 13.09 -20.60 -16.12
N ASP A 111 12.46 -19.93 -15.15
CA ASP A 111 11.07 -20.16 -14.77
C ASP A 111 10.10 -19.54 -15.79
N VAL A 112 8.86 -20.04 -15.80
CA VAL A 112 7.78 -19.50 -16.61
C VAL A 112 7.24 -18.22 -15.97
N TRP A 113 7.32 -17.10 -16.69
CA TRP A 113 6.82 -15.80 -16.23
C TRP A 113 5.39 -15.56 -16.72
N VAL A 114 4.43 -15.60 -15.80
CA VAL A 114 3.01 -15.42 -16.09
C VAL A 114 2.62 -13.95 -15.97
N LYS A 115 1.82 -13.45 -16.92
CA LYS A 115 1.25 -12.10 -16.86
C LYS A 115 0.28 -12.00 -15.67
N ARG A 116 0.64 -11.16 -14.71
CA ARG A 116 -0.15 -10.87 -13.49
C ARG A 116 -1.03 -9.64 -13.68
N ILE A 117 -0.44 -8.55 -14.19
CA ILE A 117 -1.14 -7.29 -14.49
C ILE A 117 -0.83 -6.82 -15.93
N GLY A 118 -1.82 -6.21 -16.56
CA GLY A 118 -1.78 -5.68 -17.91
C GLY A 118 -1.00 -4.38 -18.05
N LEU A 119 -0.74 -3.96 -19.29
CA LEU A 119 -0.05 -2.70 -19.57
C LEU A 119 -0.85 -1.49 -19.05
N TRP A 120 -2.18 -1.49 -19.24
CA TRP A 120 -3.04 -0.40 -18.77
C TRP A 120 -3.03 -0.26 -17.24
N GLU A 121 -3.09 -1.37 -16.50
CA GLU A 121 -2.99 -1.36 -15.03
C GLU A 121 -1.66 -0.79 -14.55
N ARG A 122 -0.56 -1.11 -15.25
CA ARG A 122 0.77 -0.58 -14.96
C ARG A 122 0.87 0.92 -15.24
N ILE A 123 0.32 1.38 -16.37
CA ILE A 123 0.28 2.81 -16.71
C ILE A 123 -0.49 3.58 -15.63
N GLN A 124 -1.65 3.08 -15.23
CA GLN A 124 -2.45 3.68 -14.16
C GLN A 124 -1.68 3.74 -12.84
N HIS A 125 -0.99 2.67 -12.46
CA HIS A 125 -0.17 2.66 -11.26
C HIS A 125 0.96 3.71 -11.32
N ILE A 126 1.69 3.79 -12.44
CA ILE A 126 2.77 4.78 -12.59
C ILE A 126 2.23 6.20 -12.61
N TRP A 127 1.10 6.46 -13.27
CA TRP A 127 0.41 7.74 -13.22
C TRP A 127 0.09 8.10 -11.77
N MET A 128 -0.62 7.22 -11.05
CA MET A 128 -1.00 7.43 -9.65
C MET A 128 0.22 7.72 -8.77
N MET A 129 1.29 6.92 -8.92
CA MET A 129 2.52 7.06 -8.16
C MET A 129 3.18 8.43 -8.39
N VAL A 130 3.30 8.87 -9.65
CA VAL A 130 3.92 10.16 -9.96
C VAL A 130 3.09 11.32 -9.41
N THR A 131 1.77 11.31 -9.62
CA THR A 131 0.90 12.38 -9.11
C THR A 131 0.87 12.40 -7.58
N PHE A 132 0.85 11.23 -6.94
CA PHE A 132 0.88 11.11 -5.48
C PHE A 132 2.18 11.68 -4.92
N ILE A 133 3.34 11.35 -5.50
CA ILE A 133 4.64 11.88 -5.05
C ILE A 133 4.67 13.40 -5.16
N ILE A 134 4.19 13.98 -6.27
CA ILE A 134 4.16 15.44 -6.44
C ILE A 134 3.22 16.08 -5.42
N CYS A 135 2.01 15.55 -5.24
CA CYS A 135 1.05 16.05 -4.23
C CYS A 135 1.62 15.95 -2.81
N ALA A 136 2.17 14.81 -2.42
CA ALA A 136 2.76 14.59 -1.11
C ALA A 136 3.91 15.57 -0.85
N PHE A 137 4.86 15.68 -1.78
CA PHE A 137 5.99 16.58 -1.64
C PHE A 137 5.56 18.05 -1.54
N THR A 138 4.77 18.53 -2.51
CA THR A 138 4.31 19.92 -2.51
C THR A 138 3.44 20.25 -1.29
N GLY A 139 2.56 19.32 -0.89
CA GLY A 139 1.67 19.46 0.25
C GLY A 139 2.44 19.55 1.58
N PHE A 140 3.37 18.62 1.83
CA PHE A 140 4.17 18.61 3.06
C PHE A 140 5.11 19.82 3.14
N VAL A 141 5.74 20.22 2.04
CA VAL A 141 6.60 21.42 2.02
C VAL A 141 5.79 22.69 2.35
N MET A 142 4.59 22.85 1.79
CA MET A 142 3.73 23.98 2.14
C MET A 142 3.24 23.91 3.60
N TYR A 143 2.81 22.73 4.05
CA TYR A 143 2.28 22.51 5.40
C TYR A 143 3.34 22.75 6.49
N LEU A 144 4.58 22.32 6.24
CA LEU A 144 5.71 22.41 7.18
C LEU A 144 6.54 23.68 6.98
N SER A 145 6.09 24.63 6.17
CA SER A 145 6.83 25.86 5.84
C SER A 145 7.14 26.78 7.04
N ASN A 146 6.55 26.52 8.22
CA ASN A 146 6.94 27.16 9.47
C ASN A 146 8.33 26.70 9.96
N ASN A 147 8.76 25.50 9.60
CA ASN A 147 10.08 24.96 9.88
C ASN A 147 11.12 25.47 8.84
N PRO A 148 12.27 26.02 9.25
CA PRO A 148 13.27 26.57 8.32
C PRO A 148 13.80 25.58 7.29
N TYR A 149 13.99 24.31 7.66
CA TYR A 149 14.51 23.28 6.76
C TYR A 149 13.51 22.95 5.65
N TRP A 150 12.22 22.86 5.98
CA TRP A 150 11.16 22.64 4.99
C TRP A 150 10.90 23.89 4.15
N ARG A 151 10.97 25.08 4.76
CA ARG A 151 10.88 26.35 4.03
C ARG A 151 11.96 26.49 2.98
N ALA A 152 13.19 26.03 3.25
CA ALA A 152 14.29 26.06 2.29
C ALA A 152 14.04 25.21 1.03
N LEU A 153 13.14 24.22 1.10
CA LEU A 153 12.74 23.44 -0.07
C LEU A 153 11.72 24.19 -0.95
N MET A 154 10.96 25.13 -0.38
CA MET A 154 9.91 25.87 -1.08
C MET A 154 10.49 27.04 -1.88
N THR A 155 10.64 26.86 -3.19
CA THR A 155 11.13 27.91 -4.08
C THR A 155 10.08 28.98 -4.37
N SER A 156 8.83 28.58 -4.58
CA SER A 156 7.69 29.49 -4.79
C SER A 156 6.40 28.84 -4.29
N ARG A 157 5.69 29.53 -3.38
CA ARG A 157 4.39 29.05 -2.89
C ARG A 157 3.37 28.91 -4.01
N GLU A 158 3.34 29.86 -4.94
CA GLU A 158 2.42 29.83 -6.07
C GLU A 158 2.69 28.63 -6.98
N ALA A 159 3.97 28.36 -7.31
CA ALA A 159 4.35 27.22 -8.12
C ALA A 159 3.98 25.89 -7.44
N TYR A 160 4.21 25.78 -6.12
CA TYR A 160 3.87 24.59 -5.35
C TYR A 160 2.35 24.36 -5.31
N VAL A 161 1.54 25.40 -5.09
CA VAL A 161 0.07 25.30 -5.16
C VAL A 161 -0.36 24.84 -6.55
N LYS A 162 0.16 25.45 -7.62
CA LYS A 162 -0.16 25.08 -9.01
C LYS A 162 0.17 23.61 -9.28
N LEU A 163 1.38 23.16 -8.95
CA LEU A 163 1.81 21.78 -9.14
C LEU A 163 0.98 20.79 -8.33
N HIS A 164 0.66 21.14 -7.08
CA HIS A 164 -0.17 20.34 -6.19
C HIS A 164 -1.58 20.14 -6.78
N VAL A 165 -2.22 21.23 -7.20
CA VAL A 165 -3.59 21.21 -7.75
C VAL A 165 -3.64 20.47 -9.09
N ILE A 166 -2.70 20.75 -10.01
CA ILE A 166 -2.66 20.06 -11.31
C ILE A 166 -2.45 18.54 -11.12
N SER A 167 -1.57 18.15 -10.20
CA SER A 167 -1.33 16.73 -9.90
C SER A 167 -2.55 16.07 -9.25
N GLY A 168 -3.25 16.79 -8.36
CA GLY A 168 -4.51 16.35 -7.77
C GLY A 168 -5.61 16.16 -8.81
N ILE A 169 -5.77 17.10 -9.75
CA ILE A 169 -6.71 16.98 -10.87
C ILE A 169 -6.35 15.78 -11.76
N ALA A 170 -5.08 15.62 -12.11
CA ALA A 170 -4.63 14.47 -12.90
C ALA A 170 -4.93 13.14 -12.20
N MET A 171 -4.76 13.07 -10.88
CA MET A 171 -5.14 11.90 -10.08
C MET A 171 -6.66 11.67 -10.04
N THR A 172 -7.47 12.73 -9.93
CA THR A 172 -8.94 12.64 -10.02
C THR A 172 -9.39 12.11 -11.38
N VAL A 173 -8.79 12.59 -12.48
CA VAL A 173 -9.07 12.08 -13.83
C VAL A 173 -8.72 10.60 -13.93
N LEU A 174 -7.56 10.19 -13.43
CA LEU A 174 -7.16 8.79 -13.39
C LEU A 174 -8.17 7.91 -12.65
N VAL A 175 -8.61 8.32 -11.45
CA VAL A 175 -9.62 7.59 -10.66
C VAL A 175 -10.95 7.51 -11.40
N GLY A 176 -11.39 8.60 -12.04
CA GLY A 176 -12.60 8.62 -12.87
C GLY A 176 -12.53 7.64 -14.05
N LEU A 177 -11.41 7.63 -14.78
CA LEU A 177 -11.17 6.68 -15.87
C LEU A 177 -11.12 5.24 -15.37
N HIS A 178 -10.44 5.01 -14.25
CA HIS A 178 -10.30 3.70 -13.63
C HIS A 178 -11.67 3.10 -13.26
N PHE A 179 -12.41 3.77 -12.38
CA PHE A 179 -13.71 3.27 -11.94
C PHE A 179 -14.76 3.31 -13.04
N GLY A 180 -14.73 4.30 -13.94
CA GLY A 180 -15.60 4.32 -15.11
C GLY A 180 -15.41 3.08 -15.98
N TYR A 181 -14.17 2.76 -16.34
CA TYR A 181 -13.85 1.57 -17.14
C TYR A 181 -14.29 0.27 -16.44
N TYR A 182 -13.84 0.03 -15.21
CA TYR A 182 -14.10 -1.23 -14.53
C TYR A 182 -15.57 -1.39 -14.11
N THR A 183 -16.28 -0.29 -13.81
CA THR A 183 -17.72 -0.34 -13.53
C THR A 183 -18.52 -0.72 -14.78
N VAL A 184 -18.22 -0.11 -15.94
CA VAL A 184 -18.86 -0.50 -17.21
C VAL A 184 -18.61 -1.98 -17.51
N GLN A 185 -17.38 -2.47 -17.32
CA GLN A 185 -17.07 -3.89 -17.54
C GLN A 185 -17.82 -4.80 -16.56
N ALA A 186 -17.92 -4.44 -15.29
CA ALA A 186 -18.69 -5.20 -14.29
C ALA A 186 -20.19 -5.25 -14.61
N ILE A 187 -20.77 -4.14 -15.09
CA ILE A 187 -22.16 -4.09 -15.55
C ILE A 187 -22.36 -5.00 -16.77
N LEU A 188 -21.48 -4.92 -17.77
CA LEU A 188 -21.54 -5.77 -18.97
C LEU A 188 -21.40 -7.26 -18.62
N ALA A 189 -20.51 -7.61 -17.69
CA ALA A 189 -20.36 -8.98 -17.21
C ALA A 189 -21.66 -9.49 -16.56
N LYS A 190 -22.26 -8.66 -15.70
CA LYS A 190 -23.55 -8.96 -15.06
C LYS A 190 -24.68 -9.13 -16.07
N MET A 191 -24.77 -8.24 -17.06
CA MET A 191 -25.76 -8.32 -18.15
C MET A 191 -25.60 -9.58 -18.99
N LYS A 192 -24.38 -10.11 -19.12
CA LYS A 192 -24.08 -11.38 -19.80
C LYS A 192 -24.26 -12.62 -18.91
N GLY A 193 -24.83 -12.46 -17.70
CA GLY A 193 -25.05 -13.55 -16.75
C GLY A 193 -23.77 -14.12 -16.13
N ARG A 194 -22.65 -13.39 -16.22
CA ARG A 194 -21.36 -13.84 -15.69
C ARG A 194 -21.19 -13.46 -14.23
N ASN A 195 -20.42 -14.24 -13.48
CA ASN A 195 -20.15 -13.98 -12.08
C ASN A 195 -19.15 -12.82 -11.92
N VAL A 196 -19.67 -11.65 -11.51
CA VAL A 196 -18.88 -10.43 -11.33
C VAL A 196 -17.76 -10.60 -10.30
N LEU A 197 -17.97 -11.40 -9.23
CA LEU A 197 -16.95 -11.60 -8.20
C LEU A 197 -15.77 -12.47 -8.68
N GLU A 198 -16.02 -13.32 -9.68
CA GLU A 198 -14.97 -14.11 -10.35
C GLU A 198 -14.22 -13.28 -11.38
N GLU A 199 -14.93 -12.45 -12.16
CA GLU A 199 -14.31 -11.57 -13.15
C GLU A 199 -13.54 -10.41 -12.52
N PHE A 200 -14.04 -9.88 -11.40
CA PHE A 200 -13.44 -8.77 -10.66
C PHE A 200 -13.12 -9.22 -9.22
N PRO A 201 -12.04 -10.00 -9.01
CA PRO A 201 -11.63 -10.48 -7.70
C PRO A 201 -11.38 -9.37 -6.67
N ILE A 202 -11.21 -8.13 -7.13
CA ILE A 202 -11.04 -6.96 -6.27
C ILE A 202 -12.27 -6.69 -5.38
N LEU A 203 -13.46 -7.10 -5.83
CA LEU A 203 -14.70 -6.98 -5.08
C LEU A 203 -14.78 -7.95 -3.89
N ARG A 204 -13.86 -8.93 -3.80
CA ARG A 204 -13.79 -9.85 -2.65
C ARG A 204 -13.54 -9.15 -1.32
N PHE A 205 -13.02 -7.91 -1.36
CA PHE A 205 -12.92 -7.03 -0.20
C PHE A 205 -14.24 -6.90 0.57
N TYR A 206 -15.37 -6.86 -0.13
CA TYR A 206 -16.70 -6.71 0.48
C TYR A 206 -17.32 -8.02 0.98
N THR A 207 -16.53 -9.10 1.08
CA THR A 207 -17.04 -10.42 1.52
C THR A 207 -16.57 -10.76 2.93
N LEU A 208 -17.33 -11.58 3.66
CA LEU A 208 -16.89 -12.13 4.95
C LEU A 208 -15.60 -12.93 4.85
N SER A 209 -15.31 -13.51 3.67
CA SER A 209 -14.07 -14.25 3.44
C SER A 209 -12.83 -13.36 3.55
N PHE A 210 -12.92 -12.10 3.13
CA PHE A 210 -11.83 -11.13 3.26
C PHE A 210 -11.51 -10.86 4.73
N TYR A 211 -12.50 -10.54 5.56
CA TYR A 211 -12.28 -10.26 6.99
C TYR A 211 -11.69 -11.47 7.73
N LYS A 212 -12.19 -12.67 7.43
CA LYS A 212 -11.62 -13.92 7.98
C LYS A 212 -10.15 -14.09 7.57
N ALA A 213 -9.82 -13.85 6.31
CA ALA A 213 -8.44 -13.93 5.81
C ALA A 213 -7.53 -12.89 6.47
N LEU A 214 -7.99 -11.64 6.61
CA LEU A 214 -7.24 -10.56 7.25
C LEU A 214 -6.92 -10.88 8.71
N VAL A 215 -7.90 -11.33 9.49
CA VAL A 215 -7.70 -11.71 10.90
C VAL A 215 -6.72 -12.89 11.02
N LYS A 216 -6.90 -13.94 10.21
CA LYS A 216 -5.95 -15.07 10.19
C LYS A 216 -4.54 -14.63 9.83
N ARG A 217 -4.40 -13.70 8.88
CA ARG A 217 -3.12 -13.17 8.45
C ARG A 217 -2.43 -12.35 9.53
N LEU A 218 -3.18 -11.50 10.25
CA LEU A 218 -2.69 -10.79 11.43
C LEU A 218 -2.17 -11.77 12.49
N LEU A 219 -3.00 -12.75 12.88
CA LEU A 219 -2.66 -13.72 13.92
C LEU A 219 -1.48 -14.61 13.54
N TRP A 220 -1.32 -14.94 12.25
CA TRP A 220 -0.21 -15.75 11.75
C TRP A 220 1.16 -15.11 12.07
N THR A 221 1.26 -13.77 12.07
CA THR A 221 2.50 -13.08 12.41
C THR A 221 2.88 -13.22 13.90
N LEU A 222 1.92 -13.54 14.77
CA LEU A 222 2.15 -13.83 16.20
C LEU A 222 2.35 -15.33 16.45
N THR A 223 1.66 -16.18 15.71
CA THR A 223 1.72 -17.63 15.91
C THR A 223 1.56 -18.42 14.62
N ALA A 224 2.51 -19.33 14.38
CA ALA A 224 2.47 -20.24 13.24
C ALA A 224 1.33 -21.28 13.32
N ARG A 225 0.61 -21.36 14.45
CA ARG A 225 -0.56 -22.25 14.62
C ARG A 225 -1.73 -21.82 13.73
N VAL A 226 -1.89 -20.52 13.50
CA VAL A 226 -2.91 -19.99 12.60
C VAL A 226 -2.30 -19.89 11.21
N ARG A 227 -2.71 -20.76 10.29
CA ARG A 227 -2.23 -20.70 8.91
C ARG A 227 -3.03 -19.67 8.10
N PRO A 228 -2.37 -18.85 7.26
CA PRO A 228 -3.05 -17.98 6.32
C PRO A 228 -3.94 -18.78 5.35
N GLU A 229 -5.03 -18.16 4.90
CA GLU A 229 -5.90 -18.74 3.89
C GLU A 229 -5.17 -18.93 2.56
N LYS A 230 -5.53 -19.97 1.82
CA LYS A 230 -5.07 -20.10 0.43
C LYS A 230 -5.66 -18.95 -0.40
N VAL A 231 -4.82 -18.32 -1.19
CA VAL A 231 -5.17 -17.10 -1.92
C VAL A 231 -5.31 -17.37 -3.42
N HIS A 232 -6.29 -16.73 -4.06
CA HIS A 232 -6.35 -16.61 -5.52
C HIS A 232 -5.41 -15.48 -6.02
N LYS A 233 -5.85 -14.65 -6.98
CA LYS A 233 -5.01 -13.63 -7.63
C LYS A 233 -4.53 -12.53 -6.68
N TYR A 234 -5.39 -12.09 -5.76
CA TYR A 234 -5.07 -11.05 -4.77
C TYR A 234 -5.28 -11.56 -3.34
N ASN A 235 -4.30 -11.31 -2.47
CA ASN A 235 -4.40 -11.59 -1.03
C ASN A 235 -5.15 -10.46 -0.30
N CYS A 236 -5.48 -10.68 0.97
CA CYS A 236 -6.22 -9.69 1.76
C CYS A 236 -5.48 -8.36 1.86
N GLU A 237 -4.15 -8.38 1.87
CA GLU A 237 -3.30 -7.20 1.91
C GLU A 237 -3.44 -6.37 0.65
N GLN A 238 -3.30 -7.01 -0.52
CA GLN A 238 -3.44 -6.36 -1.81
C GLN A 238 -4.84 -5.81 -2.00
N LEU A 239 -5.88 -6.51 -1.51
CA LEU A 239 -7.25 -6.02 -1.53
C LEU A 239 -7.41 -4.80 -0.59
N PHE A 240 -6.85 -4.87 0.62
CA PHE A 240 -6.89 -3.78 1.58
C PHE A 240 -6.15 -2.53 1.08
N GLU A 241 -4.94 -2.68 0.56
CA GLU A 241 -4.15 -1.60 -0.01
C GLU A 241 -4.84 -0.97 -1.22
N TYR A 242 -5.42 -1.78 -2.11
CA TYR A 242 -6.19 -1.30 -3.26
C TYR A 242 -7.37 -0.43 -2.82
N TRP A 243 -8.22 -0.91 -1.91
CA TRP A 243 -9.39 -0.14 -1.49
C TRP A 243 -9.02 1.02 -0.57
N GLY A 244 -7.98 0.85 0.24
CA GLY A 244 -7.44 1.88 1.12
C GLY A 244 -6.95 3.10 0.33
N VAL A 245 -6.20 2.90 -0.77
CA VAL A 245 -5.72 4.04 -1.57
C VAL A 245 -6.87 4.83 -2.21
N TYR A 246 -7.90 4.15 -2.74
CA TYR A 246 -9.03 4.84 -3.36
C TYR A 246 -9.94 5.51 -2.34
N TRP A 247 -10.12 4.92 -1.16
CA TRP A 247 -10.78 5.57 -0.04
C TRP A 247 -10.04 6.85 0.37
N GLY A 248 -8.72 6.78 0.54
CA GLY A 248 -7.90 7.94 0.87
C GLY A 248 -7.98 9.02 -0.20
N ILE A 249 -7.94 8.66 -1.48
CA ILE A 249 -8.12 9.62 -2.58
C ILE A 249 -9.51 10.27 -2.52
N ALA A 250 -10.57 9.57 -2.14
CA ALA A 250 -11.88 10.20 -1.96
C ALA A 250 -11.87 11.21 -0.79
N VAL A 251 -11.34 10.79 0.37
CA VAL A 251 -11.33 11.59 1.61
C VAL A 251 -10.41 12.81 1.51
N LEU A 252 -9.29 12.75 0.80
CA LEU A 252 -8.44 13.93 0.57
C LEU A 252 -8.82 14.68 -0.72
N GLY A 253 -9.17 13.97 -1.79
CA GLY A 253 -9.41 14.55 -3.11
C GLY A 253 -10.67 15.39 -3.18
N ILE A 254 -11.79 14.92 -2.59
CA ILE A 254 -13.04 15.68 -2.57
C ILE A 254 -12.87 17.01 -1.81
N PRO A 255 -12.35 17.05 -0.56
CA PRO A 255 -12.02 18.30 0.09
C PRO A 255 -11.04 19.17 -0.70
N GLY A 256 -10.02 18.55 -1.34
CA GLY A 256 -9.05 19.26 -2.17
C GLY A 256 -9.70 20.03 -3.31
N VAL A 257 -10.60 19.39 -4.07
CA VAL A 257 -11.36 20.02 -5.16
C VAL A 257 -12.28 21.12 -4.64
N ILE A 258 -12.95 20.92 -3.51
CA ILE A 258 -13.84 21.96 -2.96
C ILE A 258 -13.01 23.17 -2.49
N MET A 259 -11.84 22.94 -1.88
CA MET A 259 -10.96 24.02 -1.41
C MET A 259 -10.37 24.86 -2.55
N THR A 260 -10.24 24.34 -3.78
CA THR A 260 -9.81 25.19 -4.92
C THR A 260 -10.87 26.23 -5.29
N ILE A 261 -12.13 26.01 -4.92
CA ILE A 261 -13.27 26.90 -5.20
C ILE A 261 -13.58 27.77 -3.98
N ALA A 262 -13.74 27.15 -2.81
CA ALA A 262 -14.22 27.80 -1.59
C ALA A 262 -13.11 28.22 -0.61
N GLY A 263 -11.85 27.88 -0.91
CA GLY A 263 -10.71 28.14 -0.04
C GLY A 263 -10.60 27.18 1.15
N PRO A 264 -9.44 27.17 1.84
CA PRO A 264 -9.16 26.25 2.95
C PRO A 264 -10.01 26.49 4.20
N GLN A 265 -10.62 27.67 4.34
CA GLN A 265 -11.48 28.00 5.49
C GLN A 265 -12.94 27.57 5.31
N ALA A 266 -13.28 26.96 4.17
CA ALA A 266 -14.61 26.41 3.94
C ALA A 266 -15.02 25.48 5.09
N LEU A 267 -16.27 25.63 5.56
CA LEU A 267 -16.82 24.91 6.71
C LEU A 267 -15.94 25.06 7.96
N ASN A 268 -15.51 26.29 8.26
CA ASN A 268 -14.62 26.62 9.39
C ASN A 268 -13.31 25.82 9.42
N GLY A 269 -12.84 25.34 8.27
CA GLY A 269 -11.60 24.56 8.12
C GLY A 269 -11.76 23.05 8.24
N VAL A 270 -12.99 22.51 8.29
CA VAL A 270 -13.24 21.05 8.29
C VAL A 270 -12.58 20.37 7.08
N LEU A 271 -12.73 20.96 5.89
CA LEU A 271 -12.18 20.39 4.66
C LEU A 271 -10.65 20.37 4.66
N TRP A 272 -10.04 21.42 5.21
CA TRP A 272 -8.59 21.48 5.39
C TRP A 272 -8.09 20.38 6.34
N VAL A 273 -8.78 20.17 7.46
CA VAL A 273 -8.44 19.09 8.41
C VAL A 273 -8.57 17.73 7.74
N MET A 274 -9.68 17.44 7.06
CA MET A 274 -9.86 16.18 6.34
C MET A 274 -8.76 15.94 5.30
N HIS A 275 -8.46 16.95 4.48
CA HIS A 275 -7.44 16.85 3.44
C HIS A 275 -6.04 16.60 4.02
N THR A 276 -5.64 17.40 5.01
CA THR A 276 -4.30 17.34 5.58
C THR A 276 -4.09 16.09 6.42
N LYS A 277 -5.05 15.71 7.27
CA LYS A 277 -4.93 14.52 8.12
C LYS A 277 -4.96 13.23 7.30
N GLU A 278 -5.82 13.14 6.28
CA GLU A 278 -5.80 11.99 5.37
C GLU A 278 -4.48 11.94 4.57
N ALA A 279 -3.92 13.08 4.14
CA ALA A 279 -2.62 13.09 3.48
C ALA A 279 -1.48 12.55 4.39
N VAL A 280 -1.50 12.89 5.68
CA VAL A 280 -0.56 12.35 6.68
C VAL A 280 -0.76 10.84 6.83
N LEU A 281 -2.00 10.38 6.95
CA LEU A 281 -2.32 8.95 7.02
C LEU A 281 -1.84 8.19 5.79
N ALA A 282 -2.14 8.69 4.59
CA ALA A 282 -1.79 8.07 3.32
C ALA A 282 -0.27 7.99 3.15
N VAL A 283 0.48 9.09 3.35
CA VAL A 283 1.95 9.08 3.24
C VAL A 283 2.57 8.14 4.28
N THR A 284 2.07 8.17 5.52
CA THR A 284 2.54 7.27 6.58
C THR A 284 2.32 5.81 6.22
N PHE A 285 1.12 5.46 5.74
CA PHE A 285 0.77 4.09 5.34
C PHE A 285 1.61 3.63 4.14
N ILE A 286 1.83 4.50 3.14
CA ILE A 286 2.65 4.17 1.99
C ILE A 286 4.09 3.89 2.41
N LEU A 287 4.70 4.71 3.26
CA LEU A 287 6.07 4.48 3.75
C LEU A 287 6.14 3.24 4.65
N LEU A 288 5.24 3.15 5.63
CA LEU A 288 5.30 2.14 6.68
C LEU A 288 4.96 0.76 6.14
N VAL A 289 3.86 0.64 5.41
CA VAL A 289 3.30 -0.64 4.98
C VAL A 289 3.63 -0.88 3.51
N HIS A 290 3.16 -0.05 2.59
CA HIS A 290 3.29 -0.34 1.16
C HIS A 290 4.75 -0.51 0.72
N MET A 291 5.62 0.46 1.02
CA MET A 291 7.03 0.36 0.65
C MET A 291 7.73 -0.78 1.39
N SER A 292 7.57 -0.85 2.72
CA SER A 292 8.29 -1.83 3.53
C SER A 292 7.87 -3.28 3.26
N TYR A 293 6.57 -3.53 3.11
CA TYR A 293 6.03 -4.87 2.87
C TYR A 293 5.97 -5.21 1.38
N THR A 294 5.37 -4.35 0.54
CA THR A 294 5.11 -4.70 -0.87
C THR A 294 6.40 -4.68 -1.70
N HIS A 295 7.38 -3.85 -1.35
CA HIS A 295 8.65 -3.76 -2.10
C HIS A 295 9.87 -4.26 -1.31
N LEU A 296 9.97 -3.95 -0.02
CA LEU A 296 11.19 -4.19 0.75
C LEU A 296 11.16 -5.46 1.61
N ARG A 297 10.23 -6.40 1.39
CA ARG A 297 10.25 -7.67 2.11
C ARG A 297 11.43 -8.56 1.67
N PRO A 298 12.04 -9.36 2.57
CA PRO A 298 13.26 -10.12 2.30
C PRO A 298 13.22 -11.00 1.05
N SER A 299 12.07 -11.58 0.72
CA SER A 299 11.95 -12.55 -0.39
C SER A 299 12.12 -11.92 -1.78
N ILE A 300 11.83 -10.62 -1.93
CA ILE A 300 11.77 -9.92 -3.22
C ILE A 300 12.55 -8.61 -3.24
N PHE A 301 13.31 -8.31 -2.17
CA PHE A 301 14.18 -7.13 -2.11
C PHE A 301 15.08 -7.08 -3.37
N PRO A 302 15.45 -5.90 -3.90
CA PRO A 302 15.14 -4.55 -3.42
C PRO A 302 13.74 -4.03 -3.76
N TYR A 303 12.98 -4.69 -4.62
CA TYR A 303 11.60 -4.32 -4.95
C TYR A 303 10.89 -5.42 -5.75
N ASP A 304 9.56 -5.50 -5.63
CA ASP A 304 8.74 -6.31 -6.54
C ASP A 304 8.72 -5.69 -7.95
N PRO A 305 9.21 -6.35 -9.01
CA PRO A 305 9.18 -5.79 -10.36
C PRO A 305 7.81 -5.88 -11.05
N VAL A 306 6.79 -6.49 -10.45
CA VAL A 306 5.47 -6.71 -11.06
C VAL A 306 4.83 -5.41 -11.52
N PHE A 307 4.89 -4.33 -10.73
CA PHE A 307 4.29 -3.04 -11.12
C PHE A 307 4.93 -2.44 -12.39
N ILE A 308 6.20 -2.77 -12.65
CA ILE A 308 6.91 -2.32 -13.86
C ILE A 308 6.83 -3.34 -14.99
N LYS A 309 6.92 -4.65 -14.74
CA LYS A 309 7.03 -5.67 -15.81
C LYS A 309 5.70 -6.37 -16.11
N GLY A 310 4.77 -6.35 -15.17
CA GLY A 310 3.47 -7.01 -15.25
C GLY A 310 3.50 -8.52 -15.16
N LYS A 311 4.66 -9.13 -14.88
CA LYS A 311 4.83 -10.59 -14.85
C LYS A 311 5.40 -11.04 -13.52
N MET A 312 4.98 -12.22 -13.08
CA MET A 312 5.43 -12.90 -11.87
C MET A 312 5.82 -14.34 -12.23
N PRO A 313 6.91 -14.88 -11.68
CA PRO A 313 7.34 -16.24 -11.99
C PRO A 313 6.43 -17.29 -11.36
N ALA A 314 6.24 -18.43 -12.03
CA ALA A 314 5.33 -19.49 -11.63
C ALA A 314 5.61 -20.03 -10.22
N ALA A 315 6.88 -20.17 -9.83
CA ALA A 315 7.24 -20.60 -8.47
C ALA A 315 6.73 -19.62 -7.39
N GLN A 316 6.82 -18.31 -7.64
CA GLN A 316 6.30 -17.30 -6.72
C GLN A 316 4.77 -17.30 -6.68
N ILE A 317 4.13 -17.47 -7.84
CA ILE A 317 2.67 -17.63 -7.91
C ILE A 317 2.21 -18.83 -7.10
N LYS A 318 2.92 -19.96 -7.19
CA LYS A 318 2.58 -21.18 -6.43
C LYS A 318 2.63 -20.98 -4.92
N GLU A 319 3.58 -20.18 -4.43
CA GLU A 319 3.78 -19.94 -2.99
C GLU A 319 2.87 -18.84 -2.44
N GLU A 320 2.78 -17.71 -3.14
CA GLU A 320 2.02 -16.54 -2.68
C GLU A 320 0.54 -16.59 -3.07
N HIS A 321 0.20 -17.30 -4.15
CA HIS A 321 -1.13 -17.32 -4.78
C HIS A 321 -1.56 -18.74 -5.21
N PRO A 322 -1.60 -19.73 -4.29
CA PRO A 322 -1.76 -21.13 -4.63
C PRO A 322 -3.05 -21.44 -5.40
N LEU A 323 -4.18 -20.80 -5.09
CA LEU A 323 -5.43 -21.04 -5.83
C LEU A 323 -5.36 -20.44 -7.24
N TRP A 324 -4.63 -19.34 -7.43
CA TRP A 324 -4.42 -18.78 -8.76
C TRP A 324 -3.52 -19.69 -9.59
N TYR A 325 -2.46 -20.25 -8.97
CA TYR A 325 -1.63 -21.28 -9.60
C TYR A 325 -2.47 -22.47 -10.08
N GLU A 326 -3.32 -23.02 -9.21
CA GLU A 326 -4.23 -24.13 -9.53
C GLU A 326 -5.15 -23.78 -10.72
N SER A 327 -5.73 -22.57 -10.75
CA SER A 327 -6.54 -22.09 -11.88
C SER A 327 -5.74 -21.95 -13.18
N LEU A 328 -4.49 -21.48 -13.11
CA LEU A 328 -3.60 -21.35 -14.27
C LEU A 328 -3.19 -22.71 -14.84
N VAL A 329 -3.00 -23.71 -13.99
CA VAL A 329 -2.77 -25.10 -14.43
C VAL A 329 -4.02 -25.67 -15.12
N LYS A 330 -5.20 -25.52 -14.50
CA LYS A 330 -6.48 -26.01 -15.05
C LYS A 330 -6.81 -25.38 -16.42
N SER A 331 -6.42 -24.14 -16.63
CA SER A 331 -6.61 -23.41 -17.91
C SER A 331 -5.51 -23.68 -18.94
N GLY A 332 -4.50 -24.50 -18.61
CA GLY A 332 -3.39 -24.83 -19.51
C GLY A 332 -2.36 -23.70 -19.70
N VAL A 333 -2.50 -22.58 -19.00
CA VAL A 333 -1.53 -21.47 -19.00
C VAL A 333 -0.22 -21.89 -18.34
N LEU A 334 -0.31 -22.73 -17.31
CA LEU A 334 0.82 -23.41 -16.69
C LEU A 334 0.67 -24.92 -16.90
N ARG A 335 1.81 -25.62 -17.05
CA ARG A 335 1.82 -27.09 -17.08
C ARG A 335 2.11 -27.60 -15.67
N GLU A 336 1.37 -28.61 -15.23
CA GLU A 336 1.68 -29.32 -13.99
C GLU A 336 2.96 -30.13 -14.24
N SER A 337 4.09 -29.64 -13.70
CA SER A 337 5.48 -30.09 -13.96
C SER A 337 6.15 -29.58 -15.24
N GLU A 338 6.85 -28.45 -15.13
CA GLU A 338 8.19 -28.38 -15.71
C GLU A 338 9.18 -28.08 -14.58
N PRO A 339 9.84 -29.11 -13.99
CA PRO A 339 11.11 -28.83 -13.33
C PRO A 339 12.02 -28.22 -14.39
N SER A 340 12.62 -27.07 -14.08
CA SER A 340 13.54 -26.37 -14.98
C SER A 340 14.44 -27.37 -15.72
N LYS A 341 14.37 -27.39 -17.06
CA LYS A 341 15.33 -28.13 -17.88
C LYS A 341 16.73 -27.59 -17.60
N GLY A 342 17.42 -28.21 -16.66
CA GLY A 342 18.65 -27.72 -16.05
C GLY A 342 19.10 -28.69 -14.96
N GLY A 343 19.29 -29.95 -15.35
CA GLY A 343 19.64 -31.01 -14.42
C GLY A 343 19.68 -32.41 -15.03
N GLU A 344 19.94 -32.56 -16.32
CA GLU A 344 20.37 -33.84 -16.89
C GLU A 344 21.59 -33.56 -17.77
N ARG A 345 22.76 -33.44 -17.13
CA ARG A 345 23.98 -33.85 -17.81
C ARG A 345 24.13 -35.32 -17.48
N LYS A 346 23.81 -36.15 -18.47
CA LYS A 346 24.14 -37.57 -18.50
C LYS A 346 25.63 -37.69 -18.21
N GLU A 347 26.00 -38.27 -17.07
CA GLU A 347 27.25 -39.01 -16.99
C GLU A 347 27.01 -40.31 -17.75
N ALA A 348 27.42 -40.30 -19.00
CA ALA A 348 27.62 -41.47 -19.83
C ALA A 348 29.02 -41.31 -20.42
N GLY A 349 29.91 -42.25 -20.08
CA GLY A 349 31.30 -42.30 -20.54
C GLY A 349 32.26 -42.34 -19.38
#